data_AF-A0A6V7LEA2-F1
#
_entry.id   AF-A0A6V7LEA2-F1
#
_cell.length_a   1.000
_cell.length_b   1.000
_cell.length_c   1.000
_cell.angle_alpha   90.00
_cell.angle_beta   90.00
_cell.angle_gamma   90.00
#
_symmetry.space_group_name_H-M   'P 1'
#
loop_
_entity.id
_entity.type
_entity.pdbx_description
1 polymer ?
#
loop_
_entity_poly.entity_id
_entity_poly.type
_entity_poly.pdbx_seq_one_letter_code
_entity_poly.pdbx_strand_id
1 'polypeptide(L)'
;TWCEITTPEYAQRDQVMRDVHSPARYRVIGSVSNTLDFANVFNCPAGSGMNPDNKCSVWKKPGAAPKVKKTRKHHWFEHRNW
;
A
#
# COMPACT_ATOMS: atom_id res chain seq x y z
N THR A 1 -1.17 18.43 7.42
CA THR A 1 0.04 17.87 8.07
C THR A 1 0.66 16.85 7.12
N TRP A 2 1.96 16.96 6.81
CA TRP A 2 2.72 16.24 5.73
C TRP A 2 2.69 16.82 4.30
N CYS A 3 2.07 17.98 4.06
CA CYS A 3 2.28 18.68 2.79
C CYS A 3 3.67 19.32 2.82
N GLU A 4 4.52 18.99 1.84
CA GLU A 4 5.92 19.43 1.78
C GLU A 4 6.34 19.59 0.31
N ILE A 5 7.21 20.57 0.05
CA ILE A 5 7.96 20.71 -1.20
C ILE A 5 9.45 20.83 -0.86
N THR A 6 10.29 20.11 -1.57
CA THR A 6 11.76 20.12 -1.40
C THR A 6 12.46 20.22 -2.74
N THR A 7 13.71 20.68 -2.75
CA THR A 7 14.52 20.71 -3.97
C THR A 7 14.98 19.29 -4.35
N PRO A 8 15.18 19.00 -5.65
CA PRO A 8 15.63 17.68 -6.09
C PRO A 8 16.94 17.23 -5.43
N GLU A 9 17.87 18.16 -5.23
CA GLU A 9 19.18 17.89 -4.65
C GLU A 9 19.05 17.47 -3.18
N TYR A 10 18.22 18.19 -2.41
CA TYR A 10 17.96 17.87 -1.02
C TYR A 10 17.19 16.55 -0.88
N ALA A 11 16.18 16.33 -1.72
CA ALA A 11 15.41 15.10 -1.74
C ALA A 11 16.30 13.88 -1.96
N GLN A 12 17.25 13.95 -2.90
CA GLN A 12 18.16 12.84 -3.19
C GLN A 12 19.23 12.67 -2.12
N ARG A 13 19.94 13.73 -1.75
CA ARG A 13 21.16 13.61 -0.93
C ARG A 13 20.89 13.53 0.57
N ASP A 14 19.82 14.17 1.04
CA ASP A 14 19.52 14.30 2.46
C ASP A 14 18.29 13.47 2.83
N GLN A 15 17.15 13.65 2.15
CA GLN A 15 15.92 12.93 2.52
C GLN A 15 15.99 11.42 2.22
N VAL A 16 16.52 11.01 1.06
CA VAL A 16 16.58 9.59 0.71
C VAL A 16 17.79 8.89 1.31
N MET A 17 18.95 9.55 1.36
CA MET A 17 20.21 8.90 1.72
C MET A 17 20.62 9.05 3.18
N ARG A 18 20.05 10.03 3.91
CA ARG A 18 20.48 10.35 5.28
C ARG A 18 19.34 10.35 6.29
N ASP A 19 18.13 10.74 5.89
CA ASP A 19 16.98 10.72 6.78
C ASP A 19 16.49 9.27 6.98
N VAL A 20 16.29 8.89 8.24
CA VAL A 20 15.72 7.60 8.63
C VAL A 20 14.23 7.51 8.35
N HIS A 21 13.58 8.64 8.10
CA HIS A 21 12.17 8.72 7.76
C HIS A 21 11.95 8.61 6.26
N SER A 22 10.82 8.00 5.87
CA SER A 22 10.38 8.08 4.48
C SER A 22 9.99 9.53 4.10
N PRO A 23 10.20 9.96 2.84
CA PRO A 23 9.76 11.26 2.36
C PRO A 23 8.26 11.48 2.59
N ALA A 24 7.84 12.71 2.88
CA ALA A 24 6.49 13.03 3.36
C ALA A 24 5.36 12.44 2.48
N ARG A 25 5.49 12.52 1.15
CA ARG A 25 4.52 11.93 0.20
C ARG A 25 4.29 10.43 0.43
N TYR A 26 5.35 9.69 0.74
CA TYR A 26 5.30 8.25 0.94
C TYR A 26 4.84 7.87 2.34
N ARG A 27 5.03 8.74 3.34
CA ARG A 27 4.44 8.56 4.68
C ARG A 27 2.91 8.55 4.57
N VAL A 28 2.34 9.43 3.75
CA VAL A 28 0.88 9.45 3.54
C VAL A 28 0.43 8.27 2.69
N ILE A 29 0.97 8.14 1.47
CA ILE A 29 0.50 7.14 0.51
C ILE A 29 0.69 5.71 1.05
N GLY A 30 1.89 5.39 1.55
CA GLY A 30 2.20 4.04 2.04
C GLY A 30 1.34 3.62 3.21
N SER A 31 1.11 4.52 4.18
CA SER A 31 0.28 4.20 5.35
C SER A 31 -1.18 3.97 4.99
N VAL A 32 -1.77 4.85 4.17
CA VAL A 32 -3.21 4.74 3.88
C VAL A 32 -3.52 3.65 2.84
N SER A 33 -2.61 3.34 1.90
CA SER A 33 -2.76 2.18 1.00
C SER A 33 -2.80 0.83 1.74
N ASN A 34 -2.15 0.74 2.90
CA ASN A 34 -2.16 -0.44 3.76
C ASN A 34 -3.39 -0.53 4.68
N THR A 35 -4.26 0.48 4.67
CA THR A 35 -5.40 0.59 5.58
C THR A 35 -6.71 0.36 4.83
N LEU A 36 -7.38 -0.77 5.09
CA LEU A 36 -8.65 -1.10 4.45
C LEU A 36 -9.75 -0.08 4.75
N ASP A 37 -9.81 0.43 5.97
CA ASP A 37 -10.84 1.39 6.37
C ASP A 37 -10.73 2.70 5.60
N PHE A 38 -9.51 3.14 5.27
CA PHE A 38 -9.30 4.27 4.37
C PHE A 38 -9.87 3.98 2.99
N ALA A 39 -9.55 2.82 2.40
CA ALA A 39 -10.09 2.44 1.10
C ALA A 39 -11.63 2.39 1.11
N ASN A 40 -12.26 1.94 2.19
CA ASN A 40 -13.72 1.89 2.32
C ASN A 40 -14.34 3.29 2.40
N VAL A 41 -13.82 4.16 3.26
CA VAL A 41 -14.34 5.53 3.44
C VAL A 41 -14.23 6.35 2.15
N PHE A 42 -13.14 6.16 1.41
CA PHE A 42 -12.90 6.87 0.16
C PHE A 42 -13.34 6.09 -1.09
N ASN A 43 -14.06 4.97 -0.92
CA ASN A 43 -14.56 4.12 -2.01
C ASN A 43 -13.49 3.75 -3.05
N CYS A 44 -12.27 3.48 -2.61
CA CYS A 44 -11.15 3.12 -3.48
C CYS A 44 -11.37 1.72 -4.10
N PRO A 45 -11.41 1.60 -5.45
CA PRO A 45 -11.58 0.30 -6.11
C PRO A 45 -10.47 -0.68 -5.74
N ALA A 46 -10.79 -1.98 -5.69
CA ALA A 46 -9.79 -3.02 -5.47
C ALA A 46 -8.69 -2.97 -6.55
N GLY A 47 -7.44 -3.08 -6.13
CA GLY A 47 -6.26 -2.98 -7.01
C GLY A 47 -5.85 -1.56 -7.39
N SER A 48 -6.60 -0.52 -6.96
CA SER A 48 -6.17 0.88 -7.13
C SER A 48 -4.93 1.20 -6.29
N GLY A 49 -4.22 2.29 -6.61
CA GLY A 49 -3.00 2.67 -5.88
C GLY A 49 -3.20 2.88 -4.37
N MET A 50 -4.39 3.32 -3.97
CA MET A 50 -4.76 3.51 -2.56
C MET A 50 -5.48 2.30 -1.96
N ASN A 51 -5.71 1.24 -2.74
CA ASN A 51 -6.25 -0.02 -2.28
C ASN A 51 -5.61 -1.23 -3.00
N PRO A 52 -4.28 -1.45 -2.85
CA PRO A 52 -3.60 -2.58 -3.46
C PRO A 52 -4.00 -3.90 -2.81
N ASP A 53 -3.85 -5.00 -3.57
CA ASP A 53 -4.12 -6.36 -3.10
C ASP A 53 -3.18 -6.79 -1.96
N ASN A 54 -1.89 -6.44 -2.08
CA ASN A 54 -0.88 -6.74 -1.08
C ASN A 54 -0.79 -5.61 -0.06
N LYS A 55 -1.25 -5.86 1.17
CA LYS A 55 -1.17 -4.90 2.28
C LYS A 55 -0.26 -5.42 3.39
N CYS A 56 0.58 -4.53 3.90
CA CYS A 56 1.48 -4.81 5.01
C CYS A 56 0.77 -4.57 6.36
N SER A 57 1.04 -5.42 7.34
CA SER A 57 0.57 -5.25 8.71
C SER A 57 1.55 -5.87 9.69
N VAL A 58 2.19 -5.03 10.51
CA VAL A 58 3.15 -5.49 11.52
C VAL A 58 2.47 -5.69 12.87
N TRP A 59 1.58 -4.77 13.25
CA TRP A 59 1.04 -4.69 14.62
C TRP A 59 -0.38 -5.23 14.80
N LYS A 60 -1.06 -5.67 13.72
CA LYS A 60 -2.36 -6.34 13.89
C LYS A 60 -2.14 -7.69 14.55
N LYS A 61 -3.05 -8.05 15.45
CA LYS A 61 -3.07 -9.38 16.06
C LYS A 61 -3.02 -10.47 14.96
N PRO A 62 -2.23 -11.54 15.13
CA PRO A 62 -2.26 -12.68 14.22
C PRO A 62 -3.70 -13.16 14.03
N GLY A 63 -4.14 -13.30 12.77
CA GLY A 63 -5.51 -13.70 12.42
C GLY A 63 -6.53 -12.58 12.21
N ALA A 64 -6.17 -11.31 12.42
CA ALA A 64 -7.04 -10.16 12.16
C ALA A 64 -6.98 -9.63 10.71
N ALA A 65 -6.37 -10.39 9.79
CA ALA A 65 -6.43 -10.06 8.37
C ALA A 65 -7.91 -9.99 7.95
N PRO A 66 -8.36 -8.90 7.30
CA PRO A 66 -9.71 -8.85 6.76
C PRO A 66 -9.89 -10.08 5.88
N LYS A 67 -10.96 -10.85 6.10
CA LYS A 67 -11.32 -11.94 5.20
C LYS A 67 -11.69 -11.32 3.85
N VAL A 68 -10.68 -11.04 3.02
CA VAL A 68 -10.89 -10.69 1.63
C VAL A 68 -11.57 -11.92 1.03
N LYS A 69 -12.86 -11.79 0.70
CA LYS A 69 -13.57 -12.80 -0.07
C LYS A 69 -12.80 -12.91 -1.38
N LYS A 70 -11.92 -13.90 -1.51
CA LYS A 70 -11.36 -14.29 -2.80
C LYS A 70 -12.56 -14.62 -3.67
N THR A 71 -12.98 -13.69 -4.52
CA THR A 71 -13.82 -14.05 -5.64
C THR A 71 -12.98 -15.07 -6.40
N ARG A 72 -13.45 -16.32 -6.44
CA ARG A 72 -12.86 -17.33 -7.30
C ARG A 72 -12.93 -16.73 -8.70
N LYS A 73 -11.81 -16.19 -9.20
CA LYS A 73 -11.62 -16.14 -10.65
C LYS A 73 -11.77 -17.59 -11.07
N HIS A 74 -12.83 -17.89 -11.82
CA HIS A 74 -13.01 -19.21 -12.41
C HIS A 74 -11.73 -19.51 -13.20
N HIS A 75 -10.84 -20.31 -12.62
CA HIS A 75 -9.70 -20.89 -13.31
C HIS A 75 -10.27 -21.86 -14.33
N TRP A 76 -10.52 -21.37 -15.54
CA TRP A 76 -10.97 -22.18 -16.68
C TRP A 76 -9.80 -22.69 -17.51
N PHE A 77 -8.60 -22.86 -16.92
CA PHE A 77 -7.49 -23.55 -17.57
C PHE A 77 -6.60 -24.23 -16.52
N GLU A 78 -7.00 -25.45 -16.13
CA GLU A 78 -6.04 -26.49 -15.74
C GLU A 78 -5.50 -27.17 -17.02
N HIS A 79 -4.27 -27.67 -16.92
CA HIS A 79 -3.55 -28.49 -17.90
C HIS A 79 -2.84 -27.79 -19.05
N ARG A 80 -1.63 -27.26 -18.79
CA ARG A 80 -0.44 -27.60 -19.60
C ARG A 80 0.78 -27.71 -18.69
N ASN A 81 1.24 -28.94 -18.52
CA ASN A 81 2.60 -29.24 -18.14
C ASN A 81 3.53 -28.77 -19.28
N TRP A 82 4.44 -27.86 -18.97
CA TRP A 82 5.84 -27.84 -19.42
C TRP A 82 6.61 -26.90 -18.49
#